data_AF-A0AAT9HAV5-F1
#
_entry.id   AF-A0AAT9HAV5-F1
#
_cell.length_a   1.000
_cell.length_b   1.000
_cell.length_c   1.000
_cell.angle_alpha   90.00
_cell.angle_beta   90.00
_cell.angle_gamma   90.00
#
_symmetry.space_group_name_H-M   'P 1'
#
loop_
_entity.id
_entity.type
_entity.pdbx_description
1 polymer ?
#
loop_
_entity_poly.entity_id
_entity_poly.type
_entity_poly.pdbx_seq_one_letter_code
_entity_poly.pdbx_strand_id
1 'polypeptide(L)' 'MVRSLIGALLFVGDGHRPPAWPGKVLAAGVRDSAVHVVRPHGLTLEEVGYPADDRLAARSKEARNKRSLPAAGCC' A
#
# COMPACT_ATOMS: atom_id res chain seq x y z
N MET A 1 -1.53 -2.67 1.29
CA MET A 1 -1.85 -1.57 0.35
C MET A 1 -2.70 -2.05 -0.82
N VAL A 2 -2.32 -3.14 -1.50
CA VAL A 2 -3.02 -3.69 -2.69
C VAL A 2 -4.54 -3.82 -2.52
N ARG A 3 -5.01 -4.48 -1.45
CA ARG A 3 -6.46 -4.65 -1.19
C ARG A 3 -7.24 -3.33 -1.07
N SER A 4 -6.59 -2.26 -0.60
CA SER A 4 -7.20 -0.92 -0.55
C SER A 4 -7.28 -0.29 -1.94
N LEU A 5 -6.23 -0.46 -2.77
CA LEU A 5 -6.24 0.00 -4.16
C LEU A 5 -7.34 -0.69 -4.96
N ILE A 6 -7.44 -2.02 -4.85
CA ILE A 6 -8.50 -2.78 -5.51
C ILE A 6 -9.89 -2.32 -5.05
N GLY A 7 -10.08 -2.07 -3.75
CA GLY A 7 -11.35 -1.53 -3.25
C GLY A 7 -11.73 -0.18 -3.82
N ALA A 8 -10.76 0.73 -4.00
CA ALA A 8 -10.99 2.01 -4.64
C ALA A 8 -11.36 1.86 -6.13
N LEU A 9 -10.72 0.93 -6.84
CA LEU A 9 -11.01 0.65 -8.25
C LEU A 9 -12.38 0.01 -8.44
N LEU A 10 -12.79 -0.92 -7.56
CA LEU A 10 -14.13 -1.51 -7.59
C LEU A 10 -15.20 -0.43 -7.39
N PHE A 11 -15.02 0.50 -6.45
CA PHE A 11 -15.93 1.64 -6.26
C PHE A 11 -16.08 2.52 -7.51
N VAL A 12 -15.02 2.67 -8.30
CA VAL A 12 -15.08 3.37 -9.58
C VAL A 12 -15.82 2.53 -10.62
N GLY A 13 -15.49 1.24 -10.72
CA GLY A 13 -16.14 0.30 -11.65
C GLY A 13 -17.65 0.14 -11.41
N ASP A 14 -18.06 0.19 -10.15
CA ASP A 14 -19.47 0.14 -9.72
C ASP A 14 -20.19 1.50 -9.88
N GLY A 15 -19.48 2.55 -10.31
CA GLY A 15 -20.04 3.89 -10.54
C GLY A 15 -20.24 4.75 -9.28
N HIS A 16 -19.82 4.30 -8.10
CA HIS A 16 -19.93 5.07 -6.86
C HIS A 16 -19.00 6.30 -6.79
N ARG A 17 -17.92 6.29 -7.57
CA ARG A 17 -16.91 7.35 -7.61
C ARG A 17 -16.38 7.59 -9.03
N PRO A 18 -16.00 8.83 -9.38
CA PRO A 18 -15.41 9.12 -10.69
C PRO A 18 -13.99 8.55 -10.81
N PRO A 19 -13.50 8.26 -12.03
CA PRO A 19 -12.15 7.71 -12.24
C PRO A 19 -11.00 8.56 -11.69
N ALA A 20 -11.19 9.87 -11.52
CA ALA A 20 -10.19 10.76 -10.92
C ALA A 20 -10.07 10.63 -9.40
N TRP A 21 -11.02 9.97 -8.72
CA TRP A 21 -11.08 9.92 -7.26
C TRP A 21 -9.93 9.14 -6.60
N PRO A 22 -9.50 7.96 -7.09
CA PRO A 22 -8.37 7.24 -6.50
C PRO A 22 -7.07 8.06 -6.44
N GLY A 23 -6.83 8.91 -7.45
CA GLY A 23 -5.70 9.83 -7.46
C GLY A 23 -5.76 10.86 -6.34
N LYS A 24 -6.95 11.37 -6.01
CA LYS A 24 -7.17 12.28 -4.88
C LYS A 24 -6.90 11.60 -3.54
N VAL A 25 -7.36 10.35 -3.39
CA VAL A 25 -7.11 9.56 -2.17
C VAL A 25 -5.62 9.32 -1.98
N LEU A 26 -4.89 8.98 -3.06
CA LEU A 26 -3.44 8.80 -3.01
C LEU A 26 -2.71 10.09 -2.60
N ALA A 27 -3.11 11.22 -3.21
CA ALA A 27 -2.51 12.53 -2.92
C ALA A 27 -2.74 12.99 -1.48
N ALA A 28 -3.84 12.60 -0.84
CA ALA A 28 -4.13 12.95 0.55
C ALA A 28 -3.12 12.34 1.55
N GLY A 29 -2.44 11.25 1.19
CA GLY A 29 -1.40 10.63 2.01
C GLY A 29 -1.89 10.05 3.35
N VAL A 30 -3.20 10.03 3.57
CA VAL A 30 -3.85 9.51 4.78
C VAL A 30 -4.83 8.41 4.42
N ARG A 31 -5.12 7.55 5.40
CA ARG A 31 -6.10 6.48 5.25
C ARG A 31 -7.50 7.09 5.12
N ASP A 32 -8.07 7.03 3.92
CA ASP A 32 -9.45 7.43 3.67
C ASP A 32 -10.42 6.29 4.04
N SER A 33 -11.36 6.57 4.94
CA SER A 33 -12.39 5.61 5.38
C SER A 33 -13.40 5.26 4.29
N ALA A 34 -13.51 6.07 3.24
CA ALA A 34 -14.36 5.77 2.08
C ALA A 34 -13.80 4.63 1.21
N VAL A 35 -12.51 4.28 1.35
CA VAL A 35 -11.92 3.13 0.65
C VAL A 35 -12.14 1.86 1.46
N HIS A 36 -13.03 1.00 0.97
CA HIS A 36 -13.22 -0.33 1.56
C HIS A 36 -12.03 -1.24 1.27
N VAL A 37 -11.51 -1.92 2.29
CA VAL A 37 -10.46 -2.92 2.10
C VAL A 37 -11.09 -4.25 1.76
N VAL A 38 -10.96 -4.67 0.50
CA VAL A 38 -11.55 -5.91 -0.01
C VAL A 38 -11.07 -7.13 0.76
N ARG A 39 -11.80 -8.25 0.70
CA ARG A 39 -11.44 -9.50 1.38
C ARG A 39 -10.10 -10.08 0.89
N PRO A 40 -9.35 -10.81 1.74
CA PRO A 40 -7.98 -11.23 1.41
C PRO A 40 -7.89 -12.36 0.39
N HIS A 41 -8.89 -13.24 0.29
CA HIS A 41 -8.81 -14.48 -0.49
C HIS A 41 -8.67 -14.29 -2.01
N GLY A 42 -8.94 -13.08 -2.54
CA GLY A 42 -8.74 -12.79 -3.95
C GLY A 42 -7.33 -12.30 -4.31
N LEU A 43 -6.42 -12.22 -3.33
CA LEU A 43 -5.06 -11.73 -3.54
C LEU A 43 -4.04 -12.85 -3.31
N THR A 44 -3.30 -13.17 -4.36
CA THR A 44 -2.19 -14.14 -4.36
C THR A 44 -0.86 -13.42 -4.62
N LEU A 45 0.21 -13.85 -3.94
CA LEU A 45 1.57 -13.43 -4.25
C LEU A 45 2.12 -14.33 -5.35
N GLU A 46 2.32 -13.79 -6.55
CA GLU A 46 2.76 -14.56 -7.72
C GLU A 46 4.28 -14.80 -7.72
N GLU A 47 5.07 -13.74 -7.53
CA GLU A 47 6.53 -13.81 -7.64
C GLU A 47 7.21 -12.82 -6.67
N VAL A 48 8.43 -13.16 -6.27
CA VAL A 48 9.37 -12.22 -5.64
C VAL A 48 10.66 -12.18 -6.46
N GLY A 49 10.87 -11.08 -7.18
CA GLY A 49 12.10 -10.86 -7.95
C GLY A 49 13.25 -10.38 -7.06
N TYR A 50 14.40 -11.02 -7.18
CA TYR A 50 15.64 -10.62 -6.53
C TYR A 50 16.65 -10.07 -7.55
N PRO A 51 17.48 -9.09 -7.20
CA PRO A 51 18.56 -8.66 -8.07
C PRO A 51 19.70 -9.67 -8.06
N ALA A 52 20.71 -9.43 -8.91
CA ALA A 52 21.93 -10.22 -8.96
C ALA A 52 22.62 -10.36 -7.58
N ASP A 53 23.37 -11.45 -7.41
CA ASP A 53 23.96 -11.88 -6.14
C ASP A 53 24.83 -10.81 -5.46
N ASP A 54 25.59 -10.05 -6.27
CA ASP A 54 26.44 -8.95 -5.83
C ASP A 54 25.63 -7.80 -5.17
N ARG A 55 24.33 -7.70 -5.46
CA ARG A 55 23.42 -6.68 -4.93
C ARG A 55 22.54 -7.15 -3.78
N LEU A 56 22.53 -8.45 -3.45
CA LEU A 56 21.67 -9.00 -2.40
C LEU A 56 21.98 -8.40 -1.03
N ALA A 57 23.26 -8.21 -0.70
CA ALA A 57 23.67 -7.62 0.57
C ALA A 57 23.16 -6.18 0.74
N ALA A 58 23.19 -5.38 -0.33
CA ALA A 58 22.65 -4.03 -0.34
C ALA A 58 21.13 -4.02 -0.16
N ARG A 59 20.41 -4.88 -0.91
CA ARG A 59 18.96 -5.04 -0.76
C ARG A 59 18.54 -5.43 0.65
N SER A 60 19.27 -6.35 1.26
CA SER A 60 19.01 -6.78 2.64
C SER A 60 19.11 -5.61 3.62
N LYS A 61 20.04 -4.67 3.41
CA LYS A 61 20.15 -3.45 4.22
C LYS A 61 18.98 -2.50 3.99
N GLU A 62 18.61 -2.25 2.73
CA GLU A 62 17.47 -1.39 2.37
C GLU A 62 16.13 -1.90 2.94
N ALA A 63 15.89 -3.20 2.88
CA ALA A 63 14.64 -3.81 3.33
C ALA A 63 14.44 -3.75 4.87
N ARG A 64 15.51 -3.51 5.64
CA ARG A 64 15.48 -3.44 7.12
C ARG A 64 14.98 -2.08 7.66
N ASN A 65 14.05 -1.43 6.97
CA ASN A 65 13.48 -0.18 7.45
C ASN A 65 12.61 -0.42 8.70
N LYS A 66 13.08 0.03 9.87
CA LYS A 66 12.32 -0.02 11.12
C LYS A 66 11.58 1.30 11.31
N ARG A 67 10.26 1.26 11.43
CA ARG A 67 9.49 2.43 11.87
C ARG A 67 9.83 2.74 13.33
N SER A 68 10.43 3.89 13.60
CA SER A 68 10.51 4.46 14.93
C SER A 68 9.22 5.23 15.24
N LEU A 69 8.82 5.24 16.51
CA LEU A 69 7.86 6.24 16.99
C LEU A 69 8.61 7.59 17.13
N PRO A 70 7.95 8.72 16.86
CA PRO A 70 8.48 10.00 17.33
C PRO A 70 8.68 9.91 18.85
N ALA A 71 9.78 10.46 19.37
CA ALA A 71 10.07 10.46 20.80
C ALA A 71 8.82 10.95 21.54
N ALA A 72 8.26 10.11 22.40
CA ALA A 72 7.09 10.46 23.17
C ALA A 72 7.43 11.72 23.98
N GLY A 73 6.80 12.84 23.64
CA GLY A 73 6.55 13.88 24.62
C GLY A 73 5.82 13.21 25.77
N CYS A 74 6.48 13.18 26.91
CA CYS A 74 6.02 12.59 28.16
C CYS A 74 4.57 12.97 28.46
N CYS A 75 3.74 11.98 28.80
CA CYS A 75 2.60 12.12 29.71
C CYS A 75 2.79 11.09 30.82
#